data_AF-A0A3N6GYH9-F1
#
_entry.id   AF-A0A3N6GYH9-F1
#
_cell.length_a   1.000
_cell.length_b   1.000
_cell.length_c   1.000
_cell.angle_alpha   90.00
_cell.angle_beta   90.00
_cell.angle_gamma   90.00
#
_symmetry.space_group_name_H-M   'P 1'
#
loop_
_entity.id
_entity.type
_entity.pdbx_description
1 polymer ?
#
loop_
_entity_poly.entity_id
_entity_poly.type
_entity_poly.pdbx_seq_one_letter_code
_entity_poly.pdbx_strand_id
1 'polypeptide(L)'
;MGETPAPVSGPRPTVWVTTVDVSEPRADATPARLTAPVTVDAQGGYWAVDRLRTHLTGAFAVSVVGTAAGDQEQEVRLRLETR
;
A
#
# COMPACT_ATOMS: atom_id res chain seq x y z
N MET A 1 -33.11 4.05 -0.96
CA MET A 1 -32.59 5.28 -0.32
C MET A 1 -31.08 5.18 -0.35
N GLY A 2 -30.42 5.85 -1.30
CA GLY A 2 -28.97 5.84 -1.42
C GLY A 2 -28.39 7.04 -0.67
N GLU A 3 -27.37 6.80 0.13
CA GLU A 3 -26.70 7.85 0.89
C GLU A 3 -26.01 8.81 -0.08
N THR A 4 -26.32 10.11 0.01
CA THR A 4 -25.62 11.14 -0.76
C THR A 4 -24.37 11.53 0.02
N PRO A 5 -23.16 11.44 -0.56
CA PRO A 5 -21.93 11.79 0.15
C PRO A 5 -22.00 13.23 0.66
N ALA A 6 -21.94 13.42 1.98
CA ALA A 6 -21.90 14.74 2.57
C ALA A 6 -20.48 15.34 2.42
N PRO A 7 -20.35 16.65 2.16
CA PRO A 7 -19.05 17.30 2.10
C PRO A 7 -18.40 17.26 3.49
N VAL A 8 -17.26 16.57 3.59
CA VAL A 8 -16.43 16.55 4.79
C VAL A 8 -15.48 17.76 4.78
N SER A 9 -15.48 18.52 5.89
CA SER A 9 -14.55 19.65 6.11
C SER A 9 -13.30 19.15 6.84
N GLY A 10 -12.11 19.42 6.29
CA GLY A 10 -10.82 19.03 6.88
C GLY A 10 -9.72 18.81 5.82
N PRO A 11 -8.47 18.52 6.24
CA PRO A 11 -7.41 18.12 5.32
C PRO A 11 -7.86 16.92 4.48
N ARG A 12 -7.87 17.08 3.16
CA ARG A 12 -8.22 15.98 2.26
C ARG A 12 -7.01 15.09 2.07
N PRO A 13 -7.08 13.79 2.39
CA PRO A 13 -6.00 12.88 2.06
C PRO A 13 -5.81 12.87 0.54
N THR A 14 -4.57 12.99 0.09
CA THR A 14 -4.24 12.70 -1.30
C THR A 14 -4.21 11.18 -1.45
N VAL A 15 -5.11 10.65 -2.27
CA VAL A 15 -5.20 9.22 -2.55
C VAL A 15 -4.70 8.97 -3.96
N TRP A 16 -3.77 8.03 -4.11
CA TRP A 16 -3.29 7.56 -5.40
C TRP A 16 -3.61 6.07 -5.54
N VAL A 17 -3.98 5.67 -6.75
CA VAL A 17 -4.23 4.27 -7.10
C VAL A 17 -3.40 3.95 -8.33
N THR A 18 -2.69 2.83 -8.28
CA THR A 18 -1.89 2.34 -9.40
C THR A 18 -1.83 0.82 -9.35
N THR A 19 -1.61 0.20 -10.51
CA THR A 19 -1.33 -1.23 -10.62
C THR A 19 0.17 -1.41 -10.75
N VAL A 20 0.73 -2.34 -9.98
CA VAL A 20 2.16 -2.67 -10.01
C VAL A 20 2.32 -4.05 -10.63
N ASP A 21 3.07 -4.16 -11.72
CA ASP A 21 3.50 -5.46 -12.21
C ASP A 21 4.60 -6.01 -11.30
N VAL A 22 4.38 -7.23 -10.82
CA VAL A 22 5.31 -7.95 -9.95
C VAL A 22 5.74 -9.27 -10.57
N SER A 23 5.58 -9.44 -11.88
CA SER A 23 5.95 -10.68 -12.58
C SER A 23 7.47 -10.76 -12.76
N GLU A 24 8.12 -9.65 -13.10
CA GLU A 24 9.56 -9.58 -13.31
C GLU A 24 10.32 -8.97 -12.11
N PRO A 25 11.56 -9.42 -11.85
CA PRO A 25 12.42 -8.74 -10.87
C PRO A 25 12.77 -7.33 -11.35
N ARG A 26 12.57 -6.35 -10.47
CA ARG A 26 12.99 -4.96 -10.68
C ARG A 26 14.22 -4.65 -9.82
N ALA A 27 15.02 -3.69 -10.26
CA ALA A 27 16.13 -3.15 -9.47
C ALA A 27 15.63 -2.73 -8.09
N ASP A 28 16.44 -2.98 -7.05
CA ASP A 28 16.05 -2.72 -5.66
C ASP A 28 15.61 -1.26 -5.45
N ALA A 29 14.54 -1.10 -4.68
CA ALA A 29 14.06 0.22 -4.32
C ALA A 29 15.10 0.94 -3.46
N THR A 30 15.49 2.15 -3.87
CA THR A 30 16.41 2.98 -3.11
C THR A 30 15.68 3.74 -2.00
N PRO A 31 16.35 4.06 -0.87
CA PRO A 31 15.73 4.84 0.20
C PRO A 31 15.17 6.17 -0.29
N ALA A 32 13.92 6.44 0.06
CA ALA A 32 13.24 7.70 -0.23
C ALA A 32 12.69 8.31 1.07
N ARG A 33 12.71 9.65 1.18
CA ARG A 33 12.13 10.35 2.33
C ARG A 33 10.66 10.67 2.09
N LEU A 34 9.83 10.26 3.03
CA LEU A 34 8.44 10.69 3.16
C LEU A 34 8.38 11.91 4.10
N THR A 35 7.53 12.88 3.76
CA THR A 35 7.25 14.04 4.62
C THR A 35 6.31 13.72 5.77
N ALA A 36 5.54 12.62 5.66
CA ALA A 36 4.68 12.06 6.68
C ALA A 36 4.44 10.55 6.40
N PRO A 37 4.01 9.75 7.39
CA PRO A 37 3.66 8.35 7.16
C PRO A 37 2.59 8.18 6.07
N VAL A 38 2.76 7.17 5.21
CA VAL A 38 1.82 6.84 4.13
C VAL A 38 1.15 5.51 4.42
N THR A 39 -0.18 5.45 4.22
CA THR A 39 -0.92 4.18 4.28
C THR A 39 -1.04 3.63 2.86
N VAL A 40 -0.80 2.33 2.70
CA VAL A 40 -0.97 1.61 1.43
C VAL A 40 -1.89 0.43 1.66
N ASP A 41 -3.00 0.40 0.93
CA ASP A 41 -3.82 -0.79 0.78
C ASP A 41 -3.39 -1.49 -0.52
N ALA A 42 -2.91 -2.72 -0.41
CA ALA A 42 -2.47 -3.53 -1.55
C ALA A 42 -3.28 -4.82 -1.63
N GLN A 43 -3.86 -5.08 -2.78
CA GLN A 43 -4.66 -6.28 -3.06
C GLN A 43 -4.06 -7.05 -4.24
N GLY A 44 -4.08 -8.38 -4.15
CA GLY A 44 -3.73 -9.27 -5.25
C GLY A 44 -3.51 -10.70 -4.77
N GLY A 45 -2.95 -11.55 -5.63
CA GLY A 45 -2.52 -12.89 -5.20
C GLY A 45 -1.48 -12.81 -4.06
N TYR A 46 -1.49 -13.77 -3.14
CA TYR A 46 -0.60 -13.79 -1.97
C TYR A 46 0.88 -13.52 -2.31
N TRP A 47 1.39 -14.17 -3.35
CA TRP A 47 2.77 -13.98 -3.79
C TRP A 47 3.03 -12.57 -4.35
N ALA A 48 2.07 -12.01 -5.08
CA ALA A 48 2.18 -10.66 -5.63
C ALA A 48 2.26 -9.62 -4.51
N VAL A 49 1.41 -9.78 -3.50
CA VAL A 49 1.37 -8.92 -2.32
C VAL A 49 2.66 -9.03 -1.50
N ASP A 50 3.16 -10.24 -1.26
CA ASP A 50 4.41 -10.44 -0.52
C ASP A 50 5.61 -9.85 -1.26
N ARG A 51 5.68 -10.00 -2.59
CA ARG A 51 6.75 -9.44 -3.41
C ARG A 51 6.74 -7.92 -3.40
N LEU A 52 5.57 -7.30 -3.53
CA LEU A 52 5.42 -5.84 -3.41
C LEU A 52 5.88 -5.35 -2.04
N ARG A 53 5.41 -6.00 -0.96
CA ARG A 53 5.79 -5.66 0.41
C ARG A 53 7.31 -5.74 0.59
N THR A 54 7.93 -6.85 0.16
CA THR A 54 9.37 -7.05 0.24
C THR A 54 10.13 -5.95 -0.50
N HIS A 55 9.69 -5.59 -1.70
CA HIS A 55 10.32 -4.52 -2.47
C HIS A 55 10.21 -3.14 -1.79
N LEU A 56 9.09 -2.84 -1.14
CA LEU A 56 8.93 -1.61 -0.35
C LEU A 56 9.87 -1.57 0.87
N THR A 57 10.26 -2.73 1.41
CA THR A 57 11.32 -2.81 2.42
C THR A 57 12.73 -2.56 1.85
N GLY A 58 12.90 -2.23 0.57
CA GLY A 58 14.14 -1.62 0.10
C GLY A 58 14.21 -0.13 0.48
N ALA A 59 13.09 0.57 0.36
CA ALA A 59 13.03 2.03 0.44
C ALA A 59 12.53 2.59 1.79
N PHE A 60 11.63 1.87 2.48
CA PHE A 60 10.87 2.40 3.62
C PHE A 60 10.90 1.48 4.85
N ALA A 61 10.66 2.05 6.03
CA ALA A 61 10.24 1.27 7.18
C ALA A 61 8.78 0.84 6.95
N VAL A 62 8.53 -0.47 6.86
CA VAL A 62 7.24 -1.04 6.49
C VAL A 62 6.65 -1.80 7.67
N SER A 63 5.44 -1.41 8.10
CA SER A 63 4.67 -2.12 9.12
C SER A 63 3.35 -2.63 8.54
N VAL A 64 2.98 -3.88 8.84
CA VAL A 64 1.64 -4.39 8.52
C VAL A 64 0.69 -3.96 9.62
N VAL A 65 -0.40 -3.29 9.26
CA VAL A 65 -1.41 -2.79 10.21
C VAL A 65 -2.79 -3.44 10.02
N GLY A 66 -2.96 -4.24 8.98
CA GLY A 66 -4.16 -5.04 8.74
C GLY A 66 -3.98 -6.02 7.59
N THR A 67 -4.72 -7.11 7.62
CA THR A 67 -4.75 -8.12 6.54
C THR A 67 -6.16 -8.69 6.41
N ALA A 68 -6.61 -8.90 5.18
CA ALA A 68 -7.80 -9.67 4.84
C ALA A 68 -7.43 -10.71 3.78
N ALA A 69 -7.83 -11.95 3.97
CA ALA A 69 -7.40 -13.09 3.18
C ALA A 69 -8.63 -13.81 2.60
N GLY A 70 -8.61 -14.08 1.30
CA GLY A 70 -9.52 -15.00 0.62
C GLY A 70 -8.78 -16.24 0.14
N ASP A 71 -9.46 -17.07 -0.65
CA ASP A 71 -8.91 -18.37 -1.07
C ASP A 71 -7.67 -18.23 -1.96
N GLN A 72 -7.63 -17.22 -2.83
CA GLN A 72 -6.54 -17.00 -3.81
C GLN A 72 -5.95 -15.58 -3.77
N GLU A 73 -6.62 -14.66 -3.08
CA GLU A 73 -6.23 -13.25 -3.00
C GLU A 73 -6.08 -12.81 -1.55
N GLN A 74 -5.26 -11.80 -1.33
CA GLN A 74 -5.07 -11.13 -0.06
C GLN A 74 -5.10 -9.62 -0.28
N GLU A 75 -5.67 -8.92 0.70
CA GLU A 75 -5.47 -7.50 0.93
C GLU A 75 -4.57 -7.31 2.15
N VAL A 76 -3.59 -6.41 2.05
CA VAL A 76 -2.77 -5.97 3.16
C VAL A 76 -2.81 -4.45 3.27
N ARG A 77 -3.00 -3.97 4.49
CA ARG A 77 -2.79 -2.57 4.84
C ARG A 77 -1.41 -2.39 5.46
N LEU A 78 -0.61 -1.56 4.82
CA LEU A 78 0.74 -1.21 5.23
C LEU A 78 0.79 0.23 5.71
N ARG A 79 1.69 0.49 6.67
CA ARG A 79 2.16 1.81 7.04
C ARG A 79 3.62 1.95 6.63
N LEU A 80 3.91 2.96 5.82
CA LEU A 80 5.25 3.30 5.34
C LEU A 80 5.76 4.53 6.08
N GLU A 81 6.98 4.43 6.58
CA GLU A 81 7.67 5.52 7.25
C GLU A 81 9.09 5.67 6.67
N THR A 82 9.64 6.87 6.78
CA THR A 82 11.03 7.12 6.39
C THR A 82 11.96 6.30 7.27
N ARG A 83 12.97 5.67 6.65
CA ARG A 83 14.05 4.98 7.36
C ARG A 83 15.03 5.92 8.02
#